data_AF-A0A2V5Y134-F1
#
_entry.id   AF-A0A2V5Y134-F1
#
_cell.length_a   1.000
_cell.length_b   1.000
_cell.length_c   1.000
_cell.angle_alpha   90.00
_cell.angle_beta   90.00
_cell.angle_gamma   90.00
#
_symmetry.space_group_name_H-M   'P 1'
#
loop_
_entity.id
_entity.type
_entity.pdbx_description
1 polymer ?
#
loop_
_entity_poly.entity_id
_entity_poly.type
_entity_poly.pdbx_seq_one_letter_code
_entity_poly.pdbx_strand_id
1 'polypeptide(L)'
;MARGFSKKTQGFKGSTQHSAPGLKSAQPANSRINSLASVELICAGTVFLVALLLYSWTLAPTVTLTDSGELMVVARGLGIAHPPGVPLWTVLAHLASLVPLGSIAVRINFSSALFAALACAMLTLTVAELT
;
A
#
# COMPACT_ATOMS: atom_id res chain seq x y z
N MET A 1 5.37 -32.29 -83.60
CA MET A 1 5.12 -31.70 -82.27
C MET A 1 6.30 -30.78 -81.95
N ALA A 2 6.07 -29.46 -81.89
CA ALA A 2 6.92 -28.31 -81.46
C ALA A 2 8.46 -28.35 -81.69
N ARG A 3 9.08 -27.53 -82.56
CA ARG A 3 9.48 -26.09 -82.40
C ARG A 3 10.03 -25.78 -80.98
N GLY A 4 11.19 -25.18 -80.73
CA GLY A 4 12.16 -24.46 -81.55
C GLY A 4 13.32 -23.92 -80.68
N PHE A 5 14.29 -23.33 -81.38
CA PHE A 5 15.47 -22.57 -80.95
C PHE A 5 15.27 -21.63 -79.75
N SER A 6 16.34 -21.37 -78.97
CA SER A 6 17.11 -20.10 -79.10
C SER A 6 17.90 -19.74 -77.83
N LYS A 7 19.16 -19.36 -78.09
CA LYS A 7 20.07 -18.48 -77.33
C LYS A 7 19.38 -17.44 -76.43
N LYS A 8 20.06 -17.13 -75.32
CA LYS A 8 20.83 -15.87 -75.06
C LYS A 8 20.53 -15.21 -73.69
N THR A 9 21.64 -14.79 -73.06
CA THR A 9 21.85 -13.53 -72.31
C THR A 9 21.28 -13.30 -70.91
N GLN A 10 22.25 -13.06 -70.01
CA GLN A 10 22.39 -11.92 -69.08
C GLN A 10 21.57 -11.88 -67.79
N GLY A 11 22.28 -11.54 -66.71
CA GLY A 11 21.67 -11.19 -65.43
C GLY A 11 22.71 -10.80 -64.38
N PHE A 12 23.31 -9.63 -64.55
CA PHE A 12 23.96 -8.85 -63.48
C PHE A 12 23.02 -8.78 -62.27
N LYS A 13 23.43 -9.32 -61.12
CA LYS A 13 22.65 -9.29 -59.88
C LYS A 13 23.30 -8.33 -58.90
N GLY A 14 22.88 -7.06 -58.98
CA GLY A 14 22.97 -6.16 -57.84
C GLY A 14 21.95 -6.58 -56.78
N SER A 15 22.37 -6.64 -55.52
CA SER A 15 21.46 -6.63 -54.38
C SER A 15 22.14 -5.90 -53.22
N THR A 16 21.88 -4.61 -53.19
CA THR A 16 21.70 -3.75 -52.01
C THR A 16 21.74 -4.48 -50.67
N GLN A 17 22.80 -4.24 -49.89
CA GLN A 17 22.74 -4.42 -48.44
C GLN A 17 21.82 -3.34 -47.86
N HIS A 18 20.58 -3.71 -47.56
CA HIS A 18 19.70 -2.90 -46.74
C HIS A 18 19.65 -3.55 -45.35
N SER A 19 20.59 -3.15 -44.51
CA SER A 19 20.63 -3.53 -43.10
C SER A 19 19.41 -2.92 -42.39
N ALA A 20 18.50 -3.77 -41.91
CA ALA A 20 17.35 -3.34 -41.14
C ALA A 20 17.81 -2.69 -39.81
N PRO A 21 17.31 -1.50 -39.45
CA PRO A 21 17.56 -0.92 -38.14
C PRO A 21 16.81 -1.72 -37.07
N GLY A 22 17.56 -2.17 -36.05
CA GLY A 22 17.04 -2.93 -34.92
C GLY A 22 15.93 -2.20 -34.18
N LEU A 23 14.82 -2.92 -33.93
CA LEU A 23 13.74 -2.49 -33.06
C LEU A 23 14.28 -2.30 -31.64
N LYS A 24 14.44 -1.04 -31.22
CA LYS A 24 14.73 -0.67 -29.84
C LYS A 24 13.50 -0.93 -28.96
N SER A 25 13.65 -1.92 -28.08
CA SER A 25 13.06 -2.06 -26.74
C SER A 25 11.92 -1.08 -26.36
N ALA A 26 10.68 -1.57 -26.40
CA ALA A 26 9.51 -0.91 -25.82
C ALA A 26 9.43 -1.09 -24.29
N GLN A 27 10.47 -0.69 -23.54
CA GLN A 27 10.55 -0.90 -22.07
C GLN A 27 10.31 0.30 -21.10
N PRO A 28 9.83 1.50 -21.48
CA PRO A 28 9.78 2.64 -20.54
C PRO A 28 8.49 2.76 -19.70
N ALA A 29 7.42 2.02 -20.00
CA ALA A 29 6.15 2.18 -19.31
C ALA A 29 6.14 1.52 -17.92
N ASN A 30 6.65 0.29 -17.82
CA ASN A 30 6.60 -0.50 -16.58
C ASN A 30 7.53 0.06 -15.48
N SER A 31 8.66 0.67 -15.86
CA SER A 31 9.59 1.28 -14.90
C SER A 31 9.05 2.54 -14.25
N ARG A 32 8.26 3.34 -14.98
CA ARG A 32 7.63 4.56 -14.42
C ARG A 32 6.52 4.23 -13.44
N ILE A 33 5.65 3.26 -13.76
CA ILE A 33 4.59 2.81 -12.85
C ILE A 33 5.18 2.31 -11.52
N ASN A 34 6.24 1.49 -11.58
CA ASN A 34 6.91 0.99 -10.37
C ASN A 34 7.58 2.12 -9.55
N SER A 35 8.11 3.14 -10.23
CA SER A 35 8.73 4.29 -9.55
C SER A 35 7.70 5.17 -8.84
N LEU A 36 6.52 5.39 -9.44
CA LEU A 36 5.45 6.18 -8.83
C LEU A 36 4.86 5.44 -7.62
N ALA A 37 4.55 4.15 -7.78
CA ALA A 37 4.11 3.30 -6.67
C ALA A 37 5.11 3.28 -5.50
N SER A 38 6.42 3.29 -5.81
CA SER A 38 7.46 3.37 -4.78
C SER A 38 7.44 4.72 -4.04
N VAL A 39 7.21 5.84 -4.75
CA VAL A 39 7.09 7.17 -4.14
C VAL A 39 5.86 7.24 -3.24
N GLU A 40 4.73 6.73 -3.71
CA GLU A 40 3.47 6.70 -2.95
C GLU A 40 3.61 5.86 -1.66
N LEU A 41 4.26 4.70 -1.75
CA LEU A 41 4.57 3.86 -0.59
C LEU A 41 5.51 4.55 0.39
N ILE A 42 6.52 5.28 -0.09
CA ILE A 42 7.42 6.07 0.77
C ILE A 42 6.65 7.20 1.46
N CYS A 43 5.79 7.92 0.73
CA CYS A 43 4.95 8.98 1.29
C CYS A 43 4.00 8.41 2.36
N ALA A 44 3.27 7.33 2.06
CA ALA A 44 2.35 6.68 2.99
C ALA A 44 3.09 6.14 4.22
N GLY A 45 4.26 5.53 4.04
CA GLY A 45 5.12 5.07 5.14
C GLY A 45 5.62 6.21 6.01
N THR A 46 5.96 7.35 5.41
CA THR A 46 6.39 8.55 6.14
C THR A 46 5.24 9.11 6.97
N VAL A 47 4.05 9.26 6.38
CA VAL A 47 2.84 9.72 7.08
C VAL A 47 2.48 8.77 8.21
N PHE A 48 2.54 7.46 7.98
CA PHE A 48 2.32 6.44 9.02
C PHE A 48 3.25 6.65 10.22
N LEU A 49 4.56 6.77 9.98
CA LEU A 49 5.55 6.92 11.05
C LEU A 49 5.36 8.22 11.82
N VAL A 50 5.13 9.34 11.12
CA VAL A 50 4.89 10.63 11.75
C VAL A 50 3.62 10.60 12.59
N ALA A 51 2.51 10.07 12.06
CA ALA A 51 1.26 9.95 12.79
C ALA A 51 1.39 9.02 14.00
N LEU A 52 2.06 7.88 13.85
CA LEU A 52 2.28 6.93 14.94
C LEU A 52 3.11 7.56 16.06
N LEU A 53 4.18 8.27 15.73
CA LEU A 53 5.02 8.97 16.71
C LEU A 53 4.24 10.06 17.45
N LEU A 54 3.49 10.88 16.72
CA LEU A 54 2.68 11.94 17.32
C LEU A 54 1.62 11.37 18.25
N TYR A 55 0.84 10.38 17.81
CA TYR A 55 -0.18 9.75 18.65
C TYR A 55 0.41 9.00 19.85
N SER A 56 1.60 8.40 19.68
CA SER A 56 2.32 7.77 20.80
C SER A 56 2.85 8.80 21.80
N TRP A 57 3.24 9.99 21.35
CA TRP A 57 3.73 11.06 22.21
C TRP A 57 2.59 11.74 22.98
N THR A 58 1.43 11.92 22.34
CA THR A 58 0.23 12.49 22.98
C THR A 58 -0.63 11.44 23.69
N LEU A 59 -0.11 10.22 23.87
CA LEU A 59 -0.87 9.10 24.41
C LEU A 59 -1.23 9.35 25.88
N ALA A 60 -2.51 9.17 26.23
CA ALA A 60 -2.93 9.21 27.62
C ALA A 60 -2.40 7.97 28.38
N PRO A 61 -1.59 8.14 29.45
CA PRO A 61 -1.01 7.01 30.18
C PRO A 61 -2.01 6.31 31.13
N THR A 62 -3.14 6.97 31.41
CA THR A 62 -4.17 6.52 32.35
C THR A 62 -5.55 6.61 31.73
N VAL A 63 -6.55 6.07 32.45
CA VAL A 63 -7.97 6.23 32.10
C VAL A 63 -8.32 7.72 32.10
N THR A 64 -8.87 8.21 30.99
CA THR A 64 -9.39 9.57 30.84
C THR A 64 -10.87 9.65 31.19
N LEU A 65 -11.45 10.84 31.11
CA LEU A 65 -12.87 11.07 31.42
C LEU A 65 -13.82 10.43 30.39
N THR A 66 -15.12 10.51 30.69
CA THR A 66 -16.22 10.05 29.81
C THR A 66 -16.13 8.53 29.56
N ASP A 67 -16.21 8.09 28.32
CA ASP A 67 -16.41 6.70 27.93
C ASP A 67 -15.10 5.90 28.00
N SER A 68 -13.98 6.54 28.29
CA SER A 68 -12.66 5.89 28.31
C SER A 68 -12.61 4.76 29.34
N GLY A 69 -13.19 4.97 30.53
CA GLY A 69 -13.24 3.95 31.58
C GLY A 69 -14.15 2.78 31.20
N GLU A 70 -15.34 3.09 30.67
CA GLU A 70 -16.31 2.11 30.20
C GLU A 70 -15.73 1.24 29.08
N LEU A 71 -15.14 1.87 28.05
CA LEU A 71 -14.53 1.19 26.91
C LEU A 71 -13.35 0.31 27.32
N MET A 72 -12.56 0.73 28.32
CA MET A 72 -11.47 -0.10 28.84
C MET A 72 -11.95 -1.35 29.59
N VAL A 73 -13.04 -1.23 30.36
CA VAL A 73 -13.68 -2.38 31.02
C VAL A 73 -14.27 -3.32 29.97
N VAL A 74 -14.97 -2.77 28.98
CA VAL A 74 -15.53 -3.49 27.84
C VAL A 74 -14.45 -4.23 27.05
N ALA A 75 -13.33 -3.58 26.73
CA ALA A 75 -12.20 -4.19 26.04
C ALA A 75 -11.58 -5.36 26.84
N ARG A 76 -11.46 -5.23 28.17
CA ARG A 76 -10.96 -6.31 29.02
C ARG A 76 -11.94 -7.48 29.15
N GLY A 77 -13.23 -7.20 29.23
CA GLY A 77 -14.28 -8.20 29.49
C GLY A 77 -15.02 -8.71 28.25
N LEU A 78 -14.68 -8.26 27.04
CA LEU A 78 -15.49 -8.43 25.81
C LEU A 78 -16.97 -8.05 26.01
N GLY A 79 -17.19 -6.90 26.64
CA GLY A 79 -18.53 -6.37 26.91
C GLY A 79 -19.14 -5.59 25.73
N ILE A 80 -20.27 -4.95 26.01
CA ILE A 80 -20.92 -3.97 25.13
C ILE A 80 -21.10 -2.70 25.96
N ALA A 81 -20.55 -1.58 25.50
CA ALA A 81 -20.65 -0.28 26.15
C ALA A 81 -22.10 0.24 26.08
N HIS A 82 -22.54 0.59 24.87
CA HIS A 82 -23.88 1.11 24.58
C HIS A 82 -24.38 0.58 23.23
N PRO A 83 -25.70 0.33 23.04
CA PRO A 83 -26.26 -0.12 21.76
C PRO A 83 -25.95 0.93 20.67
N PRO A 84 -25.40 0.62 19.47
CA PRO A 84 -25.24 -0.66 18.74
C PRO A 84 -23.91 -1.42 18.97
N GLY A 85 -23.09 -1.01 19.95
CA GLY A 85 -21.79 -1.61 20.28
C GLY A 85 -20.66 -1.26 19.31
N VAL A 86 -19.42 -1.61 19.70
CA VAL A 86 -18.19 -1.45 18.89
C VAL A 86 -17.40 -2.77 18.80
N PRO A 87 -18.02 -3.87 18.32
CA PRO A 87 -17.51 -5.23 18.50
C PRO A 87 -16.12 -5.47 17.90
N LEU A 88 -15.85 -4.93 16.71
CA LEU A 88 -14.53 -5.04 16.07
C LEU A 88 -13.44 -4.38 16.93
N TRP A 89 -13.70 -3.16 17.39
CA TRP A 89 -12.77 -2.43 18.25
C TRP A 89 -12.58 -3.16 19.58
N THR A 90 -13.65 -3.69 20.19
CA THR A 90 -13.57 -4.45 21.46
C THR A 90 -12.65 -5.67 21.33
N VAL A 91 -12.75 -6.44 20.25
CA VAL A 91 -11.89 -7.61 20.02
C VAL A 91 -10.43 -7.19 19.82
N LEU A 92 -10.17 -6.16 19.01
CA LEU A 92 -8.81 -5.67 18.77
C LEU A 92 -8.17 -5.09 20.05
N ALA A 93 -8.93 -4.31 20.81
CA ALA A 93 -8.51 -3.74 22.09
C ALA A 93 -8.30 -4.84 23.14
N HIS A 94 -9.11 -5.90 23.13
CA HIS A 94 -8.92 -7.07 23.99
C HIS A 94 -7.58 -7.74 23.69
N LEU A 95 -7.28 -8.00 22.41
CA LEU A 95 -5.99 -8.58 21.99
C LEU A 95 -4.82 -7.68 22.42
N ALA A 96 -4.93 -6.37 22.24
CA ALA A 96 -3.91 -5.43 22.72
C ALA A 96 -3.74 -5.48 24.24
N SER A 97 -4.81 -5.71 25.00
CA SER A 97 -4.75 -5.79 26.47
C SER A 97 -3.95 -7.00 26.98
N LEU A 98 -3.84 -8.07 26.18
CA LEU A 98 -3.08 -9.29 26.52
C LEU A 98 -1.57 -9.09 26.49
N VAL A 99 -1.09 -8.08 25.76
CA VAL A 99 0.34 -7.76 25.66
C VAL A 99 0.85 -7.32 27.04
N PRO A 100 1.84 -7.99 27.66
CA PRO A 100 2.26 -7.70 29.04
C PRO A 100 3.19 -6.47 29.13
N LEU A 101 2.83 -5.37 28.47
CA LEU A 101 3.62 -4.13 28.43
C LEU A 101 2.83 -2.96 29.04
N GLY A 102 3.38 -2.31 30.07
CA GLY A 102 2.78 -1.12 30.68
C GLY A 102 1.39 -1.34 31.28
N SER A 103 0.65 -0.24 31.49
CA SER A 103 -0.72 -0.26 31.99
C SER A 103 -1.71 -0.70 30.90
N ILE A 104 -2.88 -1.22 31.31
CA ILE A 104 -3.96 -1.58 30.37
C ILE A 104 -4.41 -0.35 29.54
N ALA A 105 -4.39 0.84 30.15
CA ALA A 105 -4.70 2.10 29.46
C ALA A 105 -3.74 2.35 28.30
N VAL A 106 -2.44 2.24 28.55
CA VAL A 106 -1.42 2.41 27.51
C VAL A 106 -1.61 1.39 26.39
N ARG A 107 -1.87 0.12 26.71
CA ARG A 107 -2.07 -0.93 25.69
C ARG A 107 -3.25 -0.63 24.76
N ILE A 108 -4.39 -0.28 25.36
CA ILE A 108 -5.62 -0.01 24.61
C ILE A 108 -5.46 1.29 23.81
N ASN A 109 -4.96 2.37 24.43
CA ASN A 109 -4.77 3.64 23.75
C ASN A 109 -3.74 3.51 22.61
N PHE A 110 -2.66 2.76 22.81
CA PHE A 110 -1.66 2.52 21.79
C PHE A 110 -2.24 1.72 20.61
N SER A 111 -3.13 0.76 20.87
CA SER A 111 -3.82 0.05 19.78
C SER A 111 -4.65 1.00 18.92
N SER A 112 -5.36 1.95 19.54
CA SER A 112 -6.09 2.99 18.81
C SER A 112 -5.15 3.92 18.04
N ALA A 113 -4.01 4.30 18.61
CA ALA A 113 -2.98 5.11 17.94
C ALA A 113 -2.41 4.41 16.70
N LEU A 114 -2.18 3.09 16.77
CA LEU A 114 -1.70 2.28 15.65
C LEU A 114 -2.72 2.26 14.51
N PHE A 115 -4.00 2.02 14.80
CA PHE A 115 -5.04 2.01 13.77
C PHE A 115 -5.29 3.40 13.18
N ALA A 116 -5.18 4.47 13.98
CA ALA A 116 -5.26 5.84 13.49
C ALA A 116 -4.12 6.16 12.51
N ALA A 117 -2.89 5.76 12.84
CA ALA A 117 -1.75 5.92 11.94
C ALA A 117 -1.91 5.12 10.64
N LEU A 118 -2.39 3.88 10.72
CA LEU A 118 -2.72 3.06 9.54
C LEU A 118 -3.78 3.73 8.66
N ALA A 119 -4.81 4.32 9.26
CA ALA A 119 -5.84 5.05 8.53
C ALA A 119 -5.26 6.26 7.78
N CYS A 120 -4.34 7.03 8.38
CA CYS A 120 -3.64 8.12 7.70
C CYS A 120 -2.80 7.63 6.50
N ALA A 121 -2.12 6.49 6.66
CA ALA A 121 -1.34 5.88 5.58
C ALA A 121 -2.23 5.44 4.41
N MET A 122 -3.35 4.76 4.72
CA MET A 122 -4.33 4.34 3.72
C MET A 122 -4.96 5.54 3.02
N LEU A 123 -5.30 6.60 3.76
CA LEU A 123 -5.81 7.84 3.19
C LEU A 123 -4.80 8.43 2.17
N THR A 124 -3.52 8.44 2.53
CA THR A 124 -2.45 8.94 1.63
C THR A 124 -2.42 8.14 0.32
N LEU A 125 -2.52 6.82 0.38
CA LEU A 125 -2.58 5.97 -0.81
C LEU A 125 -3.87 6.20 -1.62
N THR A 126 -5.03 6.33 -0.97
CA THR A 126 -6.27 6.62 -1.70
C THR A 126 -6.25 7.98 -2.38
N VAL A 127 -5.58 8.97 -1.80
CA VAL A 127 -5.40 10.29 -2.42
C VAL A 127 -4.47 10.18 -3.62
N ALA A 128 -3.38 9.43 -3.50
CA ALA A 128 -2.45 9.20 -4.62
C ALA A 128 -3.12 8.49 -5.81
N GLU A 129 -3.99 7.51 -5.56
CA GLU A 129 -4.76 6.81 -6.60
C GLU A 129 -5.77 7.72 -7.31
N LEU A 130 -6.23 8.79 -6.66
CA LEU A 130 -7.20 9.74 -7.22
C LEU A 130 -6.55 10.89 -8.02
N THR A 131 -5.23 11.07 -7.91
CA THR A 131 -4.47 12.17 -8.55
C THR A 131 -3.67 11.69 -9.74
#